data_AF-A0A382Z3Z5-F1
#
_entry.id   AF-A0A382Z3Z5-F1
#
_cell.length_a   1.000
_cell.length_b   1.000
_cell.length_c   1.000
_cell.angle_alpha   90.00
_cell.angle_beta   90.00
_cell.angle_gamma   90.00
#
_symmetry.space_group_name_H-M   'P 1'
#
loop_
_entity.id
_entity.type
_entity.pdbx_description
1 polymer ?
#
loop_
_entity_poly.entity_id
_entity_poly.type
_entity_poly.pdbx_seq_one_letter_code
_entity_poly.pdbx_strand_id
1 'polypeptide(L)'
;VATSRQDFSAGKLPEERVAALEAIPGWVWNALEAAFQDGLGVLAQFVAREGHASVPRRHVELFQGAEFKLRRWVQHRRNEFRAGRLPEERVAALEALPGWVWDPFEAAFQVGLGVLAQFVAREGHARVPASHVESFQGAEFKLGIWASNHRNGFKTGMLSAERIASLEAVPGWVWDKVEAAFQDGLGALAQFVEREGHARVPTAHVESFQGAEFSLGSWVGTNRGEFNAGRLPAERVTALEAIPGWVWDAPEEAFRRGLG
;
A
#
# COMPACT_ATOMS: atom_id res chain seq x y z
N VAL A 1 7.04 36.44 -34.82
CA VAL A 1 7.05 34.99 -34.47
C VAL A 1 5.67 34.50 -34.05
N ALA A 2 5.07 35.00 -32.95
CA ALA A 2 3.71 34.58 -32.53
C ALA A 2 2.63 34.88 -33.58
N THR A 3 2.65 36.08 -34.18
CA THR A 3 1.76 36.48 -35.29
C THR A 3 1.94 35.58 -36.52
N SER A 4 3.18 35.24 -36.85
CA SER A 4 3.49 34.35 -37.99
C SER A 4 2.98 32.92 -37.80
N ARG A 5 2.95 32.39 -36.57
CA ARG A 5 2.38 31.05 -36.31
C ARG A 5 0.86 31.04 -36.44
N GLN A 6 0.19 32.10 -35.98
CA GLN A 6 -1.27 32.27 -36.13
C GLN A 6 -1.68 32.47 -37.59
N ASP A 7 -0.93 33.28 -38.35
CA ASP A 7 -1.18 33.53 -39.76
C ASP A 7 -0.97 32.27 -40.61
N PHE A 8 -0.05 31.38 -40.21
CA PHE A 8 0.18 30.09 -40.88
C PHE A 8 -0.98 29.13 -40.64
N SER A 9 -1.43 28.99 -39.38
CA SER A 9 -2.60 28.17 -39.06
C SER A 9 -3.89 28.67 -39.71
N ALA A 10 -3.95 29.96 -40.08
CA ALA A 10 -5.08 30.57 -40.76
C ALA A 10 -4.95 30.58 -42.30
N GLY A 11 -3.87 30.02 -42.88
CA GLY A 11 -3.63 29.99 -44.33
C GLY A 11 -3.34 31.36 -44.96
N LYS A 12 -2.91 32.35 -44.16
CA LYS A 12 -2.73 33.75 -44.57
C LYS A 12 -1.28 34.12 -44.90
N LEU A 13 -0.36 33.16 -44.81
CA LEU A 13 1.07 33.36 -45.04
C LEU A 13 1.43 33.02 -46.50
N PRO A 14 2.05 33.95 -47.26
CA PRO A 14 2.57 33.65 -48.59
C PRO A 14 3.60 32.53 -48.58
N GLU A 15 3.63 31.68 -49.61
CA GLU A 15 4.52 30.51 -49.71
C GLU A 15 6.01 30.86 -49.54
N GLU A 16 6.45 31.97 -50.15
CA GLU A 16 7.82 32.47 -50.01
C GLU A 16 8.19 32.76 -48.54
N ARG A 17 7.22 33.25 -47.76
CA ARG A 17 7.40 33.57 -46.34
C ARG A 17 7.33 32.34 -45.44
N VAL A 18 6.58 31.31 -45.84
CA VAL A 18 6.61 29.99 -45.20
C VAL A 18 8.00 29.36 -45.39
N ALA A 19 8.49 29.31 -46.64
CA ALA A 19 9.80 28.76 -46.96
C ALA A 19 10.95 29.49 -46.25
N ALA A 20 10.90 30.83 -46.17
CA ALA A 20 11.91 31.62 -45.45
C ALA A 20 11.92 31.35 -43.94
N LEU A 21 10.75 31.07 -43.34
CA LEU A 21 10.65 30.73 -41.92
C LEU A 21 11.11 29.30 -41.65
N GLU A 22 10.79 28.35 -42.54
CA GLU A 22 11.25 26.95 -42.46
C GLU A 22 12.76 26.80 -42.69
N ALA A 23 13.39 27.73 -43.39
CA ALA A 23 14.84 27.78 -43.56
C ALA A 23 15.62 28.19 -42.29
N ILE A 24 14.95 28.69 -41.25
CA ILE A 24 15.59 29.07 -39.98
C ILE A 24 15.87 27.80 -39.15
N PRO A 25 17.14 27.49 -38.81
CA PRO A 25 17.45 26.35 -37.96
C PRO A 25 16.70 26.40 -36.62
N GLY A 26 15.97 25.34 -36.29
CA GLY A 26 15.15 25.25 -35.07
C GLY A 26 13.78 25.91 -35.16
N TRP A 27 13.34 26.34 -36.35
CA TRP A 27 11.98 26.86 -36.54
C TRP A 27 10.93 25.74 -36.47
N VAL A 28 9.89 26.00 -35.69
CA VAL A 28 8.71 25.14 -35.57
C VAL A 28 7.44 25.99 -35.57
N TRP A 29 6.45 25.56 -36.35
CA TRP A 29 5.15 26.22 -36.45
C TRP A 29 4.33 26.09 -35.17
N ASN A 30 4.40 24.94 -34.51
CA ASN A 30 3.79 24.71 -33.20
C ASN A 30 4.85 24.42 -32.13
N ALA A 31 5.34 25.49 -31.48
CA ALA A 31 6.36 25.35 -30.43
C ALA A 31 5.88 24.55 -29.21
N LEU A 32 4.57 24.54 -28.92
CA LEU A 32 4.03 23.74 -27.82
C LEU A 32 3.98 22.26 -28.16
N GLU A 33 3.82 21.92 -29.44
CA GLU A 33 3.91 20.55 -29.92
C GLU A 33 5.36 20.09 -29.97
N ALA A 34 6.27 20.90 -30.52
CA ALA A 34 7.70 20.61 -30.51
C ALA A 34 8.23 20.36 -29.08
N ALA A 35 7.89 21.23 -28.12
CA ALA A 35 8.29 21.06 -26.72
C ALA A 35 7.68 19.81 -26.05
N PHE A 36 6.50 19.36 -26.49
CA PHE A 36 5.92 18.11 -26.03
C PHE A 36 6.69 16.91 -26.60
N GLN A 37 6.95 16.91 -27.92
CA GLN A 37 7.70 15.86 -28.60
C GLN A 37 9.13 15.74 -28.06
N ASP A 38 9.79 16.85 -27.77
CA ASP A 38 11.10 16.87 -27.11
C ASP A 38 11.03 16.17 -25.74
N GLY A 39 10.08 16.56 -24.90
CA GLY A 39 9.91 15.94 -23.58
C GLY A 39 9.53 14.46 -23.63
N LEU A 40 8.70 14.07 -24.61
CA LEU A 40 8.35 12.68 -24.87
C LEU A 40 9.58 11.88 -25.30
N GLY A 41 10.41 12.44 -26.19
CA GLY A 41 11.67 11.83 -26.62
C GLY A 41 12.67 11.64 -25.47
N VAL A 42 12.82 12.64 -24.60
CA VAL A 42 13.66 12.52 -23.39
C VAL A 42 13.12 11.42 -22.45
N LEU A 43 11.80 11.36 -22.25
CA LEU A 43 11.20 10.32 -21.44
C LEU A 43 11.38 8.93 -22.07
N ALA A 44 11.23 8.81 -23.39
CA ALA A 44 11.43 7.55 -24.11
C ALA A 44 12.87 7.04 -23.97
N GLN A 45 13.86 7.92 -24.03
CA GLN A 45 15.27 7.56 -23.77
C GLN A 45 15.47 7.08 -22.33
N PHE A 46 14.88 7.75 -21.35
CA PHE A 46 14.90 7.31 -19.96
C PHE A 46 14.27 5.92 -19.80
N VAL A 47 13.09 5.69 -20.39
CA VAL A 47 12.39 4.39 -20.33
C VAL A 47 13.19 3.29 -21.00
N ALA A 48 13.80 3.55 -22.17
CA ALA A 48 14.64 2.57 -22.85
C ALA A 48 15.87 2.17 -22.01
N ARG A 49 16.42 3.13 -21.25
CA ARG A 49 17.61 2.91 -20.41
C ARG A 49 17.28 2.21 -19.08
N GLU A 50 16.16 2.58 -18.45
CA GLU A 50 15.79 2.13 -17.09
C GLU A 50 14.75 0.98 -17.11
N GLY A 51 14.12 0.73 -18.25
CA GLY A 51 13.03 -0.24 -18.40
C GLY A 51 11.68 0.19 -17.80
N HIS A 52 11.58 1.41 -17.24
CA HIS A 52 10.35 1.93 -16.63
C HIS A 52 10.20 3.45 -16.72
N ALA A 53 8.99 3.97 -16.58
CA ALA A 53 8.71 5.42 -16.53
C ALA A 53 8.69 6.02 -15.11
N SER A 54 9.24 5.31 -14.12
CA SER A 54 9.33 5.78 -12.74
C SER A 54 10.49 6.76 -12.55
N VAL A 55 10.26 8.02 -12.91
CA VAL A 55 11.30 9.07 -12.84
C VAL A 55 11.56 9.49 -11.39
N PRO A 56 12.80 9.42 -10.87
CA PRO A 56 13.14 9.79 -9.49
C PRO A 56 12.83 11.24 -9.13
N ARG A 57 12.80 11.54 -7.82
CA ARG A 57 12.62 12.92 -7.36
C ARG A 57 13.80 13.79 -7.79
N ARG A 58 13.51 15.00 -8.29
CA ARG A 58 14.51 15.96 -8.79
C ARG A 58 15.37 15.45 -9.96
N HIS A 59 14.98 14.37 -10.63
CA HIS A 59 15.72 13.82 -11.77
C HIS A 59 15.80 14.82 -12.93
N VAL A 60 17.00 14.91 -13.50
CA VAL A 60 17.33 15.73 -14.67
C VAL A 60 18.01 14.86 -15.72
N GLU A 61 17.76 15.16 -16.99
CA GLU A 61 18.44 14.57 -18.15
C GLU A 61 19.16 15.68 -18.93
N LEU A 62 20.19 15.36 -19.70
CA LEU A 62 20.79 16.31 -20.63
C LEU A 62 20.12 16.17 -21.99
N PHE A 63 19.57 17.27 -22.52
CA PHE A 63 18.93 17.30 -23.83
C PHE A 63 19.33 18.57 -24.58
N GLN A 64 19.84 18.40 -25.81
CA GLN A 64 20.32 19.49 -26.67
C GLN A 64 21.29 20.46 -25.94
N GLY A 65 22.19 19.91 -25.11
CA GLY A 65 23.20 20.70 -24.38
C GLY A 65 22.68 21.44 -23.15
N ALA A 66 21.43 21.22 -22.73
CA ALA A 66 20.83 21.84 -21.55
C ALA A 66 20.22 20.80 -20.60
N GLU A 67 20.11 21.19 -19.31
CA GLU A 67 19.41 20.37 -18.32
C GLU A 67 17.89 20.36 -18.57
N PHE A 68 17.34 19.17 -18.74
CA PHE A 68 15.92 18.90 -18.85
C PHE A 68 15.39 18.31 -17.53
N LYS A 69 14.49 19.04 -16.87
CA LYS A 69 13.89 18.63 -15.58
C LYS A 69 12.80 17.56 -15.78
N LEU A 70 13.20 16.35 -16.19
CA LEU A 70 12.31 15.28 -16.62
C LEU A 70 11.22 14.96 -15.59
N ARG A 71 11.57 14.88 -14.29
CA ARG A 71 10.58 14.62 -13.24
C ARG A 71 9.47 15.68 -13.20
N ARG A 72 9.84 16.95 -13.37
CA ARG A 72 8.89 18.07 -13.35
C ARG A 72 7.99 18.01 -14.57
N TRP A 73 8.56 17.72 -15.74
CA TRP A 73 7.80 17.56 -16.98
C TRP A 73 6.76 16.44 -16.86
N VAL A 74 7.17 15.25 -16.42
CA VAL A 74 6.27 14.09 -16.17
C VAL A 74 5.17 14.43 -15.18
N GLN A 75 5.51 15.13 -14.08
CA GLN A 75 4.52 15.56 -13.09
C GLN A 75 3.48 16.51 -13.70
N HIS A 76 3.90 17.45 -14.55
CA HIS A 76 2.97 18.34 -15.24
C HIS A 76 2.04 17.56 -16.19
N ARG A 77 2.55 16.56 -16.93
CA ARG A 77 1.71 15.73 -17.81
C ARG A 77 0.63 14.99 -17.03
N ARG A 78 1.00 14.35 -15.91
CA ARG A 78 0.04 13.67 -15.01
C ARG A 78 -0.99 14.61 -14.42
N ASN A 79 -0.59 15.85 -14.08
CA ASN A 79 -1.52 16.86 -13.56
C ASN A 79 -2.50 17.35 -14.62
N GLU A 80 -2.04 17.54 -15.87
CA GLU A 80 -2.92 17.93 -16.97
C GLU A 80 -3.90 16.84 -17.36
N PHE A 81 -3.45 15.57 -17.38
CA PHE A 81 -4.33 14.43 -17.59
C PHE A 81 -5.42 14.36 -16.52
N ARG A 82 -5.05 14.45 -15.23
CA ARG A 82 -6.02 14.47 -14.12
C ARG A 82 -7.01 15.64 -14.22
N ALA A 83 -6.59 16.76 -14.79
CA ALA A 83 -7.43 17.92 -15.00
C ALA A 83 -8.28 17.86 -16.30
N GLY A 84 -8.17 16.81 -17.11
CA GLY A 84 -8.85 16.69 -18.40
C GLY A 84 -8.37 17.69 -19.46
N ARG A 85 -7.13 18.20 -19.33
CA ARG A 85 -6.56 19.23 -20.22
C ARG A 85 -5.51 18.72 -21.19
N LEU A 86 -5.17 17.44 -21.11
CA LEU A 86 -4.17 16.83 -22.00
C LEU A 86 -4.88 16.27 -23.24
N PRO A 87 -4.53 16.72 -24.47
CA PRO A 87 -5.08 16.19 -25.71
C PRO A 87 -4.95 14.66 -25.81
N GLU A 88 -5.94 14.00 -26.42
CA GLU A 88 -6.00 12.53 -26.55
C GLU A 88 -4.77 11.95 -27.26
N GLU A 89 -4.27 12.60 -28.30
CA GLU A 89 -3.05 12.19 -29.01
C GLU A 89 -1.82 12.14 -28.08
N ARG A 90 -1.73 13.07 -27.12
CA ARG A 90 -0.64 13.14 -26.14
C ARG A 90 -0.81 12.12 -25.02
N VAL A 91 -2.06 11.80 -24.67
CA VAL A 91 -2.38 10.69 -23.76
C VAL A 91 -1.91 9.38 -24.39
N ALA A 92 -2.34 9.11 -25.63
CA ALA A 92 -1.96 7.90 -26.37
C ALA A 92 -0.44 7.77 -26.53
N ALA A 93 0.25 8.87 -26.84
CA ALA A 93 1.71 8.88 -26.98
C ALA A 93 2.44 8.53 -25.68
N LEU A 94 1.93 8.99 -24.53
CA LEU A 94 2.51 8.65 -23.22
C LEU A 94 2.17 7.22 -22.80
N GLU A 95 0.95 6.75 -23.06
CA GLU A 95 0.51 5.38 -22.76
C GLU A 95 1.22 4.32 -23.61
N ALA A 96 1.72 4.70 -24.79
CA ALA A 96 2.56 3.84 -25.61
C ALA A 96 3.95 3.55 -25.00
N LEU A 97 4.38 4.32 -23.99
CA LEU A 97 5.67 4.11 -23.33
C LEU A 97 5.60 2.94 -22.33
N PRO A 98 6.53 1.97 -22.39
CA PRO A 98 6.60 0.88 -21.43
C PRO A 98 6.68 1.36 -19.97
N GLY A 99 5.81 0.80 -19.12
CA GLY A 99 5.76 1.14 -17.70
C GLY A 99 5.22 2.54 -17.39
N TRP A 100 4.59 3.23 -18.35
CA TRP A 100 3.86 4.47 -18.07
C TRP A 100 2.62 4.19 -17.22
N VAL A 101 2.46 4.98 -16.17
CA VAL A 101 1.25 5.01 -15.34
C VAL A 101 0.89 6.45 -15.00
N TRP A 102 -0.41 6.74 -15.00
CA TRP A 102 -0.94 8.05 -14.65
C TRP A 102 -0.88 8.33 -13.14
N ASP A 103 -1.12 7.30 -12.33
CA ASP A 103 -1.00 7.37 -10.87
C ASP A 103 0.00 6.33 -10.34
N PRO A 104 1.28 6.72 -10.13
CA PRO A 104 2.28 5.82 -9.57
C PRO A 104 1.99 5.35 -8.15
N PHE A 105 1.27 6.14 -7.35
CA PHE A 105 0.96 5.76 -5.97
C PHE A 105 -0.12 4.69 -5.96
N GLU A 106 -1.09 4.79 -6.86
CA GLU A 106 -2.10 3.76 -7.02
C GLU A 106 -1.51 2.48 -7.64
N ALA A 107 -0.67 2.60 -8.67
CA ALA A 107 0.04 1.45 -9.22
C ALA A 107 0.88 0.72 -8.14
N ALA A 108 1.60 1.46 -7.29
CA ALA A 108 2.36 0.88 -6.18
C ALA A 108 1.46 0.25 -5.10
N PHE A 109 0.28 0.80 -4.86
CA PHE A 109 -0.71 0.22 -3.96
C PHE A 109 -1.23 -1.12 -4.48
N GLN A 110 -1.59 -1.19 -5.76
CA GLN A 110 -2.04 -2.43 -6.41
C GLN A 110 -0.97 -3.52 -6.42
N VAL A 111 0.29 -3.15 -6.67
CA VAL A 111 1.43 -4.08 -6.51
C VAL A 111 1.48 -4.61 -5.08
N GLY A 112 1.41 -3.73 -4.07
CA GLY A 112 1.43 -4.13 -2.67
C GLY A 112 0.27 -5.07 -2.28
N LEU A 113 -0.93 -4.86 -2.82
CA LEU A 113 -2.06 -5.77 -2.66
C LEU A 113 -1.77 -7.15 -3.27
N GLY A 114 -1.19 -7.19 -4.46
CA GLY A 114 -0.78 -8.46 -5.10
C GLY A 114 0.26 -9.22 -4.26
N VAL A 115 1.26 -8.52 -3.72
CA VAL A 115 2.27 -9.12 -2.83
C VAL A 115 1.64 -9.62 -1.53
N LEU A 116 0.73 -8.85 -0.94
CA LEU A 116 -0.01 -9.27 0.25
C LEU A 116 -0.87 -10.52 -0.03
N ALA A 117 -1.56 -10.56 -1.17
CA ALA A 117 -2.37 -11.70 -1.57
C ALA A 117 -1.52 -12.96 -1.76
N GLN A 118 -0.33 -12.85 -2.36
CA GLN A 118 0.63 -13.95 -2.47
C GLN A 118 1.07 -14.46 -1.09
N PHE A 119 1.40 -13.55 -0.16
CA PHE A 119 1.74 -13.91 1.22
C PHE A 119 0.58 -14.66 1.89
N VAL A 120 -0.64 -14.14 1.79
CA VAL A 120 -1.84 -14.74 2.39
C VAL A 120 -2.14 -16.12 1.80
N ALA A 121 -2.00 -16.30 0.48
CA ALA A 121 -2.19 -17.60 -0.16
C ALA A 121 -1.19 -18.66 0.34
N ARG A 122 0.03 -18.23 0.71
CA ARG A 122 1.10 -19.11 1.19
C ARG A 122 1.01 -19.40 2.70
N GLU A 123 0.67 -18.39 3.49
CA GLU A 123 0.72 -18.44 4.97
C GLU A 123 -0.67 -18.63 5.61
N GLY A 124 -1.75 -18.47 4.84
CA GLY A 124 -3.13 -18.56 5.33
C GLY A 124 -3.59 -17.35 6.16
N HIS A 125 -2.76 -16.31 6.35
CA HIS A 125 -3.10 -15.13 7.15
C HIS A 125 -2.44 -13.85 6.64
N ALA A 126 -2.96 -12.67 7.01
CA ALA A 126 -2.34 -11.36 6.71
C ALA A 126 -1.55 -10.75 7.89
N ARG A 127 -1.11 -11.59 8.84
CA ARG A 127 -0.30 -11.17 10.00
C ARG A 127 1.18 -11.02 9.62
N VAL A 128 1.49 -10.10 8.70
CA VAL A 128 2.85 -9.87 8.20
C VAL A 128 3.77 -9.30 9.32
N PRO A 129 4.94 -9.93 9.58
CA PRO A 129 5.97 -9.36 10.46
C PRO A 129 6.53 -8.03 9.93
N ALA A 130 6.90 -7.10 10.80
CA ALA A 130 7.30 -5.75 10.39
C ALA A 130 8.55 -5.71 9.49
N SER A 131 9.49 -6.64 9.68
CA SER A 131 10.71 -6.78 8.88
C SER A 131 10.55 -7.70 7.67
N HIS A 132 9.36 -8.26 7.41
CA HIS A 132 9.16 -9.23 6.34
C HIS A 132 9.35 -8.60 4.95
N VAL A 133 10.07 -9.32 4.10
CA VAL A 133 10.36 -8.98 2.72
C VAL A 133 9.89 -10.13 1.83
N GLU A 134 9.19 -9.80 0.75
CA GLU A 134 8.80 -10.73 -0.30
C GLU A 134 9.56 -10.42 -1.58
N SER A 135 9.76 -11.42 -2.44
CA SER A 135 10.21 -11.19 -3.81
C SER A 135 8.98 -11.10 -4.73
N PHE A 136 8.88 -10.03 -5.51
CA PHE A 136 7.82 -9.82 -6.47
C PHE A 136 8.36 -9.26 -7.77
N GLN A 137 8.09 -9.95 -8.88
CA GLN A 137 8.58 -9.58 -10.22
C GLN A 137 10.09 -9.32 -10.28
N GLY A 138 10.87 -10.10 -9.53
CA GLY A 138 12.34 -9.99 -9.50
C GLY A 138 12.89 -8.86 -8.63
N ALA A 139 12.04 -8.17 -7.87
CA ALA A 139 12.45 -7.12 -6.92
C ALA A 139 12.05 -7.48 -5.48
N GLU A 140 12.83 -7.00 -4.51
CA GLU A 140 12.48 -7.10 -3.09
C GLU A 140 11.38 -6.08 -2.74
N PHE A 141 10.36 -6.56 -2.02
CA PHE A 141 9.25 -5.75 -1.54
C PHE A 141 9.13 -5.87 -0.03
N LYS A 142 9.25 -4.73 0.67
CA LYS A 142 9.18 -4.65 2.15
C LYS A 142 7.73 -4.74 2.64
N LEU A 143 7.11 -5.91 2.49
CA LEU A 143 5.69 -6.13 2.78
C LEU A 143 5.33 -5.79 4.23
N GLY A 144 6.21 -6.10 5.18
CA GLY A 144 5.99 -5.79 6.60
C GLY A 144 5.81 -4.29 6.87
N ILE A 145 6.67 -3.47 6.27
CA ILE A 145 6.58 -2.01 6.37
C ILE A 145 5.35 -1.49 5.63
N TRP A 146 5.08 -2.00 4.43
CA TRP A 146 3.92 -1.61 3.63
C TRP A 146 2.60 -1.86 4.38
N ALA A 147 2.41 -3.05 4.93
CA ALA A 147 1.22 -3.40 5.70
C ALA A 147 1.09 -2.55 6.97
N SER A 148 2.21 -2.28 7.65
CA SER A 148 2.24 -1.43 8.85
C SER A 148 1.87 0.03 8.54
N ASN A 149 2.36 0.57 7.42
CA ASN A 149 2.02 1.91 6.97
C ASN A 149 0.53 2.06 6.66
N HIS A 150 -0.10 1.06 6.04
CA HIS A 150 -1.54 1.10 5.78
C HIS A 150 -2.37 0.98 7.05
N ARG A 151 -1.99 0.11 7.99
CA ARG A 151 -2.65 0.07 9.31
C ARG A 151 -2.55 1.41 10.05
N ASN A 152 -1.38 2.05 10.01
CA ASN A 152 -1.22 3.38 10.59
C ASN A 152 -2.06 4.45 9.84
N GLY A 153 -2.10 4.38 8.51
CA GLY A 153 -2.92 5.24 7.67
C GLY A 153 -4.40 5.14 8.03
N PHE A 154 -4.90 3.93 8.26
CA PHE A 154 -6.27 3.69 8.73
C PHE A 154 -6.51 4.32 10.10
N LYS A 155 -5.64 4.03 11.07
CA LYS A 155 -5.73 4.57 12.43
C LYS A 155 -5.74 6.11 12.47
N THR A 156 -5.04 6.74 11.54
CA THR A 156 -4.91 8.20 11.43
C THR A 156 -5.92 8.85 10.49
N GLY A 157 -6.82 8.08 9.88
CA GLY A 157 -7.85 8.59 8.96
C GLY A 157 -7.31 9.05 7.60
N MET A 158 -6.12 8.59 7.21
CA MET A 158 -5.42 9.02 5.99
C MET A 158 -5.66 8.10 4.78
N LEU A 159 -6.40 7.00 4.95
CA LEU A 159 -6.77 6.11 3.84
C LEU A 159 -8.12 6.53 3.23
N SER A 160 -8.22 6.43 1.91
CA SER A 160 -9.50 6.55 1.20
C SER A 160 -10.37 5.32 1.46
N ALA A 161 -11.70 5.49 1.33
CA ALA A 161 -12.66 4.39 1.47
C ALA A 161 -12.36 3.22 0.50
N GLU A 162 -11.94 3.51 -0.72
CA GLU A 162 -11.56 2.50 -1.72
C GLU A 162 -10.35 1.66 -1.28
N ARG A 163 -9.34 2.29 -0.68
CA ARG A 163 -8.16 1.57 -0.16
C ARG A 163 -8.49 0.73 1.06
N ILE A 164 -9.37 1.22 1.91
CA ILE A 164 -9.90 0.47 3.06
C ILE A 164 -10.60 -0.79 2.55
N ALA A 165 -11.57 -0.62 1.65
CA ALA A 165 -12.30 -1.75 1.06
C ALA A 165 -11.40 -2.76 0.35
N SER A 166 -10.38 -2.29 -0.38
CA SER A 166 -9.42 -3.16 -1.07
C SER A 166 -8.58 -3.99 -0.11
N LEU A 167 -8.18 -3.43 1.04
CA LEU A 167 -7.42 -4.14 2.07
C LEU A 167 -8.32 -5.11 2.84
N GLU A 168 -9.56 -4.71 3.17
CA GLU A 168 -10.54 -5.55 3.86
C GLU A 168 -11.00 -6.75 3.01
N ALA A 169 -10.93 -6.63 1.68
CA ALA A 169 -11.19 -7.75 0.78
C ALA A 169 -10.10 -8.84 0.83
N VAL A 170 -8.93 -8.57 1.41
CA VAL A 170 -7.87 -9.57 1.56
C VAL A 170 -8.17 -10.50 2.74
N PRO A 171 -8.24 -11.84 2.53
CA PRO A 171 -8.54 -12.77 3.60
C PRO A 171 -7.58 -12.65 4.80
N GLY A 172 -8.16 -12.59 6.00
CA GLY A 172 -7.39 -12.47 7.24
C GLY A 172 -6.73 -11.10 7.46
N TRP A 173 -7.06 -10.07 6.66
CA TRP A 173 -6.67 -8.69 6.96
C TRP A 173 -7.37 -8.19 8.22
N VAL A 174 -6.57 -7.60 9.11
CA VAL A 174 -7.04 -6.96 10.34
C VAL A 174 -6.31 -5.64 10.52
N TRP A 175 -7.06 -4.61 10.92
CA TRP A 175 -6.50 -3.27 11.18
C TRP A 175 -5.72 -3.23 12.49
N ASP A 176 -6.28 -3.80 13.55
CA ASP A 176 -5.63 -3.96 14.84
C ASP A 176 -5.29 -5.44 15.09
N LYS A 177 -4.00 -5.77 14.95
CA LYS A 177 -3.51 -7.13 15.20
C LYS A 177 -3.60 -7.55 16.66
N VAL A 178 -3.44 -6.59 17.58
CA VAL A 178 -3.41 -6.86 19.02
C VAL A 178 -4.82 -7.17 19.49
N GLU A 179 -5.80 -6.43 18.98
CA GLU A 179 -7.21 -6.71 19.27
C GLU A 179 -7.68 -7.99 18.60
N ALA A 180 -7.36 -8.21 17.33
CA ALA A 180 -7.68 -9.47 16.66
C ALA A 180 -7.11 -10.69 17.41
N ALA A 181 -5.84 -10.65 17.84
CA ALA A 181 -5.23 -11.74 18.60
C ALA A 181 -5.87 -11.93 20.00
N PHE A 182 -6.39 -10.86 20.60
CA PHE A 182 -7.13 -10.96 21.85
C PHE A 182 -8.48 -11.66 21.65
N GLN A 183 -9.22 -11.29 20.59
CA GLN A 183 -10.48 -11.93 20.22
C GLN A 183 -10.28 -13.41 19.84
N ASP A 184 -9.21 -13.73 19.10
CA ASP A 184 -8.85 -15.11 18.80
C ASP A 184 -8.59 -15.93 20.08
N GLY A 185 -7.87 -15.33 21.05
CA GLY A 185 -7.62 -15.96 22.33
C GLY A 185 -8.87 -16.19 23.17
N LEU A 186 -9.83 -15.27 23.16
CA LEU A 186 -11.14 -15.47 23.80
C LEU A 186 -11.91 -16.63 23.17
N GLY A 187 -11.93 -16.70 21.83
CA GLY A 187 -12.59 -17.80 21.12
C GLY A 187 -11.93 -19.16 21.39
N ALA A 188 -10.60 -19.22 21.35
CA ALA A 188 -9.85 -20.43 21.68
C ALA A 188 -10.06 -20.86 23.15
N LEU A 189 -10.12 -19.90 24.08
CA LEU A 189 -10.42 -20.17 25.48
C LEU A 189 -11.85 -20.70 25.66
N ALA A 190 -12.84 -20.09 24.99
CA ALA A 190 -14.22 -20.57 25.03
C ALA A 190 -14.33 -22.01 24.50
N GLN A 191 -13.66 -22.33 23.40
CA GLN A 191 -13.59 -23.71 22.86
C GLN A 191 -12.97 -24.69 23.87
N PHE A 192 -11.88 -24.29 24.53
CA PHE A 192 -11.26 -25.11 25.57
C PHE A 192 -12.21 -25.35 26.74
N VAL A 193 -12.90 -24.30 27.20
CA VAL A 193 -13.86 -24.37 28.31
C VAL A 193 -15.05 -25.25 27.97
N GLU A 194 -15.56 -25.19 26.74
CA GLU A 194 -16.63 -26.06 26.27
C GLU A 194 -16.22 -27.53 26.30
N ARG A 195 -14.98 -27.85 25.92
CA ARG A 195 -14.44 -29.22 25.93
C ARG A 195 -14.12 -29.74 27.33
N GLU A 196 -13.44 -28.94 28.15
CA GLU A 196 -12.88 -29.38 29.45
C GLU A 196 -13.77 -29.03 30.65
N GLY A 197 -14.76 -28.15 30.47
CA GLY A 197 -15.63 -27.65 31.54
C GLY A 197 -14.98 -26.65 32.50
N HIS A 198 -13.77 -26.17 32.22
CA HIS A 198 -13.05 -25.22 33.07
C HIS A 198 -12.06 -24.34 32.29
N ALA A 199 -11.68 -23.18 32.84
CA ALA A 199 -10.67 -22.28 32.25
C ALA A 199 -9.24 -22.47 32.83
N ARG A 200 -8.94 -23.64 33.39
CA ARG A 200 -7.61 -24.00 33.92
C ARG A 200 -6.72 -24.55 32.80
N VAL A 201 -6.29 -23.66 31.90
CA VAL A 201 -5.44 -24.02 30.77
C VAL A 201 -3.99 -24.27 31.23
N PRO A 202 -3.39 -25.44 30.96
CA PRO A 202 -1.96 -25.69 31.21
C PRO A 202 -1.06 -24.72 30.44
N THR A 203 0.05 -24.27 31.02
CA THR A 203 0.93 -23.24 30.42
C THR A 203 1.46 -23.61 29.02
N ALA A 204 1.75 -24.89 28.79
CA ALA A 204 2.24 -25.40 27.51
C ALA A 204 1.12 -25.81 26.54
N HIS A 205 -0.15 -25.63 26.90
CA HIS A 205 -1.28 -26.03 26.07
C HIS A 205 -1.36 -25.22 24.79
N VAL A 206 -1.50 -25.93 23.67
CA VAL A 206 -1.76 -25.39 22.34
C VAL A 206 -3.16 -25.83 21.93
N GLU A 207 -3.99 -24.88 21.54
CA GLU A 207 -5.35 -25.09 21.08
C GLU A 207 -5.40 -24.93 19.55
N SER A 208 -6.05 -25.84 18.84
CA SER A 208 -6.31 -25.65 17.41
C SER A 208 -7.56 -24.79 17.25
N PHE A 209 -7.41 -23.58 16.73
CA PHE A 209 -8.50 -22.62 16.60
C PHE A 209 -8.47 -21.95 15.23
N GLN A 210 -9.62 -21.94 14.53
CA GLN A 210 -9.77 -21.40 13.16
C GLN A 210 -8.70 -21.91 12.17
N GLY A 211 -8.31 -23.18 12.29
CA GLY A 211 -7.35 -23.81 11.38
C GLY A 211 -5.88 -23.48 11.67
N ALA A 212 -5.57 -22.84 12.80
CA ALA A 212 -4.20 -22.56 13.23
C ALA A 212 -3.95 -23.08 14.66
N GLU A 213 -2.69 -23.39 14.97
CA GLU A 213 -2.25 -23.66 16.34
C GLU A 213 -2.12 -22.35 17.13
N PHE A 214 -2.74 -22.29 18.31
CA PHE A 214 -2.74 -21.13 19.18
C PHE A 214 -2.20 -21.51 20.57
N SER A 215 -1.14 -20.85 21.02
CA SER A 215 -0.51 -21.09 22.34
C SER A 215 -1.38 -20.55 23.49
N LEU A 216 -2.54 -21.17 23.70
CA LEU A 216 -3.57 -20.72 24.63
C LEU A 216 -3.07 -20.66 26.08
N GLY A 217 -2.25 -21.63 26.50
CA GLY A 217 -1.67 -21.65 27.84
C GLY A 217 -0.82 -20.42 28.15
N SER A 218 0.05 -20.05 27.21
CA SER A 218 0.85 -18.82 27.31
C SER A 218 -0.02 -17.58 27.30
N TRP A 219 -1.01 -17.51 26.39
CA TRP A 219 -1.89 -16.36 26.27
C TRP A 219 -2.72 -16.11 27.53
N VAL A 220 -3.30 -17.17 28.13
CA VAL A 220 -3.99 -17.10 29.43
C VAL A 220 -3.05 -16.61 30.53
N GLY A 221 -1.83 -17.17 30.58
CA GLY A 221 -0.81 -16.75 31.55
C GLY A 221 -0.44 -15.27 31.43
N THR A 222 -0.24 -14.77 30.21
CA THR A 222 0.03 -13.35 29.95
C THR A 222 -1.11 -12.46 30.43
N ASN A 223 -2.37 -12.78 30.10
CA ASN A 223 -3.51 -11.96 30.53
C ASN A 223 -3.68 -11.92 32.05
N ARG A 224 -3.48 -13.07 32.74
CA ARG A 224 -3.48 -13.11 34.22
C ARG A 224 -2.34 -12.26 34.80
N GLY A 225 -1.14 -12.33 34.22
CA GLY A 225 -0.01 -11.51 34.63
C GLY A 225 -0.25 -10.00 34.45
N GLU A 226 -0.83 -9.58 33.33
CA GLU A 226 -1.18 -8.18 33.07
C GLU A 226 -2.31 -7.68 33.99
N PHE A 227 -3.27 -8.54 34.34
CA PHE A 227 -4.31 -8.22 35.33
C PHE A 227 -3.71 -8.01 36.72
N ASN A 228 -2.89 -8.95 37.19
CA ASN A 228 -2.22 -8.85 38.50
C ASN A 228 -1.27 -7.65 38.60
N ALA A 229 -0.73 -7.20 37.46
CA ALA A 229 0.08 -5.99 37.38
C ALA A 229 -0.74 -4.69 37.22
N GLY A 230 -2.07 -4.76 37.17
CA GLY A 230 -2.96 -3.61 36.99
C GLY A 230 -2.86 -2.93 35.62
N ARG A 231 -2.39 -3.65 34.60
CA ARG A 231 -2.16 -3.13 33.24
C ARG A 231 -3.17 -3.61 32.20
N LEU A 232 -4.01 -4.60 32.55
CA LEU A 232 -5.02 -5.11 31.64
C LEU A 232 -6.20 -4.11 31.52
N PRO A 233 -6.57 -3.66 30.31
CA PRO A 233 -7.71 -2.77 30.11
C PRO A 233 -9.02 -3.35 30.66
N ALA A 234 -9.88 -2.49 31.22
CA ALA A 234 -11.13 -2.91 31.89
C ALA A 234 -12.08 -3.71 30.97
N GLU A 235 -12.13 -3.37 29.69
CA GLU A 235 -12.89 -4.11 28.67
C GLU A 235 -12.38 -5.54 28.48
N ARG A 236 -11.06 -5.76 28.54
CA ARG A 236 -10.45 -7.10 28.45
C ARG A 236 -10.66 -7.91 29.71
N VAL A 237 -10.64 -7.26 30.88
CA VAL A 237 -11.04 -7.88 32.16
C VAL A 237 -12.47 -8.38 32.06
N THR A 238 -13.40 -7.50 31.67
CA THR A 238 -14.83 -7.84 31.53
C THR A 238 -15.04 -9.00 30.54
N ALA A 239 -14.35 -8.98 29.40
CA ALA A 239 -14.47 -10.04 28.39
C ALA A 239 -13.96 -11.40 28.88
N LEU A 240 -12.88 -11.43 29.65
CA LEU A 240 -12.35 -12.66 30.24
C LEU A 240 -13.25 -13.18 31.37
N GLU A 241 -13.78 -12.30 32.22
CA GLU A 241 -14.71 -12.66 33.30
C GLU A 241 -16.05 -13.20 32.79
N ALA A 242 -16.42 -12.88 31.55
CA ALA A 242 -17.58 -13.46 30.89
C ALA A 242 -17.39 -14.93 30.47
N ILE A 243 -16.15 -15.45 30.45
CA ILE A 243 -15.87 -16.85 30.12
C ILE A 243 -16.26 -17.75 31.31
N PRO A 244 -17.13 -18.76 31.12
CA PRO A 244 -17.53 -19.67 32.19
C PRO A 244 -16.33 -20.35 32.87
N GLY A 245 -16.30 -20.31 34.20
CA GLY A 245 -15.23 -20.92 34.98
C GLY A 245 -13.88 -20.18 34.90
N TRP A 246 -13.85 -18.95 34.38
CA TRP A 246 -12.68 -18.08 34.45
C TRP A 246 -12.36 -17.70 35.90
N VAL A 247 -11.06 -17.78 36.23
CA VAL A 247 -10.50 -17.33 37.49
C VAL A 247 -9.16 -16.63 37.23
N TRP A 248 -8.94 -15.52 37.92
CA TRP A 248 -7.69 -14.75 37.86
C TRP A 248 -6.57 -15.46 38.64
N ASP A 249 -6.89 -16.00 39.81
CA ASP A 249 -5.96 -16.75 40.66
C ASP A 249 -6.37 -18.23 40.76
N ALA A 250 -5.63 -19.08 40.05
CA ALA A 250 -5.83 -20.54 40.08
C ALA A 250 -5.42 -21.28 41.39
N PRO A 251 -4.80 -20.70 42.45
CA PRO A 251 -4.53 -21.45 43.68
C PRO A 251 -5.60 -21.38 44.77
N GLU A 252 -6.56 -20.45 44.75
CA GLU A 252 -7.35 -20.16 45.98
C GLU A 252 -8.58 -21.06 46.21
N GLU A 253 -9.14 -21.70 45.18
CA GLU A 253 -10.33 -22.57 45.35
C GLU A 253 -10.02 -24.02 45.78
N ALA A 254 -8.78 -24.49 45.62
CA ALA A 254 -8.37 -25.77 46.19
C ALA A 254 -8.41 -25.73 47.73
N PHE A 255 -8.22 -24.55 48.33
CA PHE A 255 -8.28 -24.35 49.77
C PHE A 255 -9.71 -24.33 50.32
N ARG A 256 -10.70 -23.86 49.54
CA ARG A 256 -12.12 -23.86 49.96
C ARG A 256 -12.83 -25.20 49.76
N ARG A 257 -12.37 -26.06 48.85
CA ARG A 257 -12.98 -27.37 48.59
C ARG A 257 -12.30 -28.55 49.31
N GLY A 258 -11.19 -28.31 50.02
CA GLY A 258 -10.46 -29.33 50.81
C GLY A 258 -10.81 -29.39 52.29
N LEU A 259 -11.80 -28.62 52.76
CA LEU A 259 -12.34 -28.67 54.12
C LEU A 259 -13.87 -28.73 54.05
N GLY A 260 -14.37 -29.94 53.84
CA GLY A 260 -15.79 -30.31 53.88
C GLY A 260 -15.94 -31.81 54.03
#